data_AF-A0A3M3ZX88-F1
#
_entry.id   AF-A0A3M3ZX88-F1
#
_cell.length_a   1.000
_cell.length_b   1.000
_cell.length_c   1.000
_cell.angle_alpha   90.00
_cell.angle_beta   90.00
_cell.angle_gamma   90.00
#
_symmetry.space_group_name_H-M   'P 1'
#
loop_
_entity.id
_entity.type
_entity.pdbx_description
1 polymer ?
#
loop_
_entity_poly.entity_id
_entity_poly.type
_entity_poly.pdbx_seq_one_letter_code
_entity_poly.pdbx_strand_id
1 'polypeptide(L)'
;MRGDQIPCEKTVIDQTLYWGKVTSEDEAIYITALINSPAVINVIQAHQPRGAFGERHIHKLAFDRTPAYDPNNPNHVALISAAKALLSQWETRRAATDLQPFLSPEKHMITRRKKIRSALEALPGWAAYVNSAAAVYAAN
;
A
#
# COMPACT_ATOMS: atom_id res chain seq x y z
N MET A 1 -15.66 14.97 0.57
CA MET A 1 -16.07 14.02 -0.47
C MET A 1 -17.07 13.05 0.16
N ARG A 2 -18.16 12.70 -0.54
CA ARG A 2 -19.38 12.13 0.08
C ARG A 2 -19.13 10.74 0.70
N GLY A 3 -19.62 10.60 1.93
CA GLY A 3 -19.32 9.55 2.93
C GLY A 3 -20.38 8.45 3.08
N ASP A 4 -21.22 8.22 2.07
CA ASP A 4 -22.45 7.42 2.16
C ASP A 4 -22.31 5.87 2.20
N GLN A 5 -21.12 5.30 2.45
CA GLN A 5 -20.95 3.82 2.47
C GLN A 5 -20.05 3.27 3.61
N ILE A 6 -19.80 4.06 4.66
CA ILE A 6 -19.27 3.57 5.94
C ILE A 6 -20.42 3.79 6.94
N PRO A 7 -20.73 2.89 7.90
CA PRO A 7 -21.55 3.28 9.06
C PRO A 7 -20.75 4.35 9.83
N CYS A 8 -20.90 5.61 9.40
CA CYS A 8 -19.99 6.71 9.69
C CYS A 8 -20.09 7.19 11.15
N GLU A 9 -21.02 6.64 11.90
CA GLU A 9 -21.44 7.12 13.22
C GLU A 9 -20.46 6.83 14.36
N LYS A 10 -19.43 5.99 14.16
CA LYS A 10 -18.39 5.71 15.18
C LYS A 10 -16.95 5.76 14.71
N THR A 11 -16.68 5.87 13.41
CA THR A 11 -15.30 5.91 12.89
C THR A 11 -14.80 7.35 12.85
N VAL A 12 -13.92 7.71 13.78
CA VAL A 12 -13.23 9.00 13.77
C VAL A 12 -11.97 8.88 12.93
N ILE A 13 -11.93 9.59 11.80
CA ILE A 13 -10.75 9.72 10.95
C ILE A 13 -10.14 11.08 11.25
N ASP A 14 -8.87 11.08 11.66
CA ASP A 14 -8.15 12.33 11.91
C ASP A 14 -8.06 13.17 10.63
N GLN A 15 -8.18 14.49 10.77
CA GLN A 15 -8.16 15.44 9.65
C GLN A 15 -6.86 15.40 8.82
N THR A 16 -5.78 14.86 9.37
CA THR A 16 -4.49 14.71 8.68
C THR A 16 -4.40 13.45 7.80
N LEU A 17 -5.41 12.58 7.82
CA LEU A 17 -5.47 11.36 7.03
C LEU A 17 -6.31 11.53 5.76
N TYR A 18 -5.82 10.97 4.66
CA TYR A 18 -6.62 10.77 3.46
C TYR A 18 -7.45 9.49 3.59
N TRP A 19 -8.73 9.58 3.25
CA TRP A 19 -9.65 8.44 3.22
C TRP A 19 -10.56 8.55 1.99
N GLY A 20 -11.06 7.39 1.55
CA GLY A 20 -12.00 7.26 0.44
C GLY A 20 -12.87 6.03 0.64
N LYS A 21 -13.97 5.95 -0.11
CA LYS A 21 -14.84 4.78 -0.15
C LYS A 21 -14.62 4.06 -1.45
N VAL A 22 -14.65 2.73 -1.38
CA VAL A 22 -14.55 1.84 -2.53
C VAL A 22 -15.78 0.95 -2.57
N THR A 23 -16.03 0.37 -3.74
CA THR A 23 -17.22 -0.44 -4.01
C THR A 23 -17.01 -1.93 -3.75
N SER A 24 -15.76 -2.38 -3.62
CA SER A 24 -15.42 -3.78 -3.33
C SER A 24 -14.11 -3.91 -2.54
N GLU A 25 -13.92 -5.07 -1.91
CA GLU A 25 -12.66 -5.43 -1.26
C GLU A 25 -11.50 -5.51 -2.27
N ASP A 26 -11.77 -5.99 -3.48
CA ASP A 26 -10.76 -6.08 -4.55
C ASP A 26 -10.26 -4.71 -4.97
N GLU A 27 -11.15 -3.71 -5.05
CA GLU A 27 -10.77 -2.32 -5.28
C GLU A 27 -9.93 -1.76 -4.10
N ALA A 28 -10.29 -2.06 -2.85
CA ALA A 28 -9.47 -1.68 -1.69
C ALA A 28 -8.07 -2.30 -1.76
N ILE A 29 -7.98 -3.60 -2.03
CA ILE A 29 -6.71 -4.32 -2.14
C ILE A 29 -5.88 -3.75 -3.30
N TYR A 30 -6.50 -3.51 -4.44
CA TYR A 30 -5.83 -2.92 -5.61
C TYR A 30 -5.20 -1.56 -5.29
N ILE A 31 -5.98 -0.62 -4.74
CA ILE A 31 -5.48 0.73 -4.41
C ILE A 31 -4.37 0.63 -3.35
N THR A 32 -4.61 -0.12 -2.27
CA THR A 32 -3.63 -0.26 -1.17
C THR A 32 -2.35 -0.95 -1.62
N ALA A 33 -2.43 -1.97 -2.47
CA ALA A 33 -1.29 -2.64 -3.07
C ALA A 33 -0.47 -1.67 -3.93
N LEU A 34 -1.10 -0.87 -4.78
CA LEU A 34 -0.38 0.06 -5.65
C LEU A 34 0.34 1.17 -4.89
N ILE A 35 -0.34 1.83 -3.95
CA ILE A 35 0.24 2.97 -3.21
C ILE A 35 1.32 2.54 -2.21
N ASN A 36 1.33 1.25 -1.79
CA ASN A 36 2.38 0.70 -0.92
C ASN A 36 3.47 -0.05 -1.69
N SER A 37 3.35 -0.15 -3.01
CA SER A 37 4.36 -0.81 -3.85
C SER A 37 5.62 0.06 -3.99
N PRO A 38 6.80 -0.54 -4.20
CA PRO A 38 7.99 0.24 -4.59
C PRO A 38 7.80 1.02 -5.89
N ALA A 39 6.95 0.53 -6.80
CA ALA A 39 6.72 1.13 -8.12
C ALA A 39 6.12 2.55 -8.04
N VAL A 40 5.32 2.85 -7.02
CA VAL A 40 4.74 4.20 -6.85
C VAL A 40 5.80 5.29 -6.73
N ILE A 41 6.97 4.97 -6.15
CA ILE A 41 8.07 5.91 -5.98
C ILE A 41 8.57 6.39 -7.35
N ASN A 42 8.74 5.46 -8.31
CA ASN A 42 9.20 5.79 -9.65
C ASN A 42 8.21 6.71 -10.39
N VAL A 43 6.91 6.54 -10.13
CA VAL A 43 5.85 7.34 -10.76
C VAL A 43 5.78 8.75 -10.19
N ILE A 44 6.04 8.92 -8.89
CA ILE A 44 5.96 10.24 -8.23
C ILE A 44 7.30 10.99 -8.26
N GLN A 45 8.43 10.32 -8.49
CA GLN A 45 9.78 10.88 -8.44
C GLN A 45 9.96 12.09 -9.38
N ALA A 46 9.38 12.04 -10.59
CA ALA A 46 9.46 13.15 -11.56
C ALA A 46 8.72 14.42 -11.11
N HIS A 47 7.82 14.30 -10.12
CA HIS A 47 6.93 15.36 -9.67
C HIS A 47 7.15 15.78 -8.20
N GLN A 48 8.20 15.26 -7.54
CA GLN A 48 8.58 15.67 -6.18
C GLN A 48 9.45 16.95 -6.22
N PRO A 49 9.01 18.08 -5.64
CA PRO A 49 9.85 19.28 -5.55
C PRO A 49 11.06 19.01 -4.64
N ARG A 50 12.28 19.24 -5.15
CA ARG A 50 13.52 19.13 -4.37
C ARG A 50 13.79 20.43 -3.62
N GLY A 51 13.47 20.46 -2.33
CA GLY A 51 13.87 21.56 -1.43
C GLY A 51 15.26 21.34 -0.82
N ALA A 52 15.83 22.37 -0.19
CA ALA A 52 17.15 22.33 0.46
C ALA A 52 17.27 21.35 1.65
N PHE A 53 16.17 20.71 2.06
CA PHE A 53 16.11 19.75 3.17
C PHE A 53 15.59 18.35 2.75
N GLY A 54 15.74 17.98 1.47
CA GLY A 54 15.34 16.68 0.92
C GLY A 54 13.89 16.62 0.42
N GLU A 55 13.50 15.47 -0.13
CA GLU A 55 12.16 15.18 -0.64
C GLU A 55 11.13 15.32 0.50
N ARG A 56 10.21 16.29 0.39
CA ARG A 56 9.15 16.49 1.40
C ARG A 56 7.77 16.50 0.74
N HIS A 57 6.91 15.66 1.31
CA HIS A 57 5.46 15.50 1.09
C HIS A 57 5.03 14.75 -0.18
N ILE A 58 4.93 13.42 -0.05
CA ILE A 58 4.05 12.58 -0.87
C ILE A 58 2.61 12.89 -0.44
N HIS A 59 2.02 13.96 -0.95
CA HIS A 59 0.65 14.36 -0.63
C HIS A 59 -0.35 13.42 -1.31
N LYS A 60 -0.97 13.87 -2.41
CA LYS A 60 -1.95 13.09 -3.19
C LYS A 60 -1.35 12.42 -4.41
N LEU A 61 -0.11 12.76 -4.78
CA LEU A 61 0.52 12.31 -6.03
C LEU A 61 0.51 10.79 -6.20
N ALA A 62 0.71 10.02 -5.13
CA ALA A 62 0.62 8.56 -5.20
C ALA A 62 -0.79 8.10 -5.60
N PHE A 63 -1.82 8.70 -5.00
CA PHE A 63 -3.22 8.42 -5.33
C PHE A 63 -3.60 8.94 -6.71
N ASP A 64 -3.26 10.18 -7.04
CA ASP A 64 -3.58 10.82 -8.32
C ASP A 64 -2.97 10.08 -9.52
N ARG A 65 -1.84 9.39 -9.30
CA ARG A 65 -1.16 8.58 -10.32
C ARG A 65 -1.53 7.10 -10.30
N THR A 66 -2.30 6.67 -9.29
CA THR A 66 -2.85 5.32 -9.24
C THR A 66 -3.95 5.20 -10.30
N PRO A 67 -3.87 4.25 -11.24
CA PRO A 67 -4.91 4.06 -12.24
C PRO A 67 -6.26 3.73 -11.58
N ALA A 68 -7.36 4.09 -12.24
CA ALA A 68 -8.68 3.64 -11.78
C ALA A 68 -8.77 2.12 -11.87
N TYR A 69 -9.34 1.49 -10.84
CA TYR A 69 -9.55 0.05 -10.83
C TYR A 69 -10.50 -0.37 -11.95
N ASP A 70 -10.13 -1.46 -12.63
CA ASP A 70 -10.93 -2.13 -13.66
C ASP A 70 -10.87 -3.64 -13.38
N PRO A 71 -12.01 -4.28 -13.03
CA PRO A 71 -12.05 -5.70 -12.72
C PRO A 71 -11.79 -6.61 -13.93
N ASN A 72 -11.91 -6.09 -15.16
CA ASN A 72 -11.66 -6.85 -16.37
C ASN A 72 -10.22 -6.72 -16.88
N ASN A 73 -9.43 -5.81 -16.30
CA ASN A 73 -8.04 -5.64 -16.69
C ASN A 73 -7.17 -6.77 -16.09
N PRO A 74 -6.49 -7.58 -16.92
CA PRO A 74 -5.72 -8.72 -16.44
C PRO A 74 -4.56 -8.32 -15.52
N ASN A 75 -3.95 -7.14 -15.70
CA ASN A 75 -2.88 -6.66 -14.81
C ASN A 75 -3.42 -6.30 -13.43
N HIS A 76 -4.65 -5.76 -13.34
CA HIS A 76 -5.29 -5.44 -12.07
C HIS A 76 -5.64 -6.71 -11.30
N VAL A 77 -6.22 -7.69 -11.99
CA VAL A 77 -6.53 -9.01 -11.41
C VAL A 77 -5.25 -9.72 -10.93
N ALA A 78 -4.17 -9.69 -11.73
CA ALA A 78 -2.89 -10.26 -11.36
C ALA A 78 -2.29 -9.61 -10.10
N LEU A 79 -2.35 -8.27 -10.00
CA LEU A 79 -1.90 -7.54 -8.82
C LEU A 79 -2.69 -7.93 -7.58
N ILE A 80 -4.02 -7.97 -7.66
CA ILE A 80 -4.88 -8.35 -6.53
C ILE A 80 -4.53 -9.78 -6.07
N SER A 81 -4.38 -10.71 -7.00
CA SER A 81 -4.01 -12.09 -6.70
C SER A 81 -2.66 -12.18 -5.98
N ALA A 82 -1.64 -11.47 -6.49
CA ALA A 82 -0.31 -11.43 -5.87
C ALA A 82 -0.33 -10.77 -4.48
N ALA A 83 -1.11 -9.69 -4.30
CA ALA A 83 -1.28 -9.02 -3.02
C ALA A 83 -1.98 -9.93 -1.99
N LYS A 84 -3.07 -10.62 -2.37
CA LYS A 84 -3.77 -11.59 -1.51
C LYS A 84 -2.85 -12.73 -1.10
N ALA A 85 -2.04 -13.26 -2.02
CA ALA A 85 -1.06 -14.30 -1.71
C ALA A 85 0.00 -13.80 -0.70
N LEU A 86 0.53 -12.59 -0.89
CA LEU A 86 1.50 -11.99 0.02
C LEU A 86 0.89 -11.72 1.41
N LEU A 87 -0.36 -11.25 1.47
CA LEU A 87 -1.09 -11.04 2.74
C LEU A 87 -1.29 -12.36 3.49
N SER A 88 -1.67 -13.43 2.80
CA SER A 88 -1.79 -14.77 3.39
C SER A 88 -0.46 -15.27 3.99
N GLN A 89 0.65 -15.08 3.27
CA GLN A 89 1.99 -15.38 3.77
C GLN A 89 2.36 -14.49 4.98
N TRP A 90 1.99 -13.21 4.94
CA TRP A 90 2.22 -12.28 6.03
C TRP A 90 1.47 -12.64 7.31
N GLU A 91 0.22 -13.12 7.22
CA GLU A 91 -0.54 -13.60 8.39
C GLU A 91 0.19 -14.71 9.14
N THR A 92 0.86 -15.61 8.41
CA THR A 92 1.71 -16.64 9.03
C THR A 92 2.99 -16.03 9.60
N ARG A 93 3.68 -15.19 8.82
CA ARG A 93 4.98 -14.60 9.21
C ARG A 93 4.90 -13.70 10.43
N ARG A 94 3.82 -12.94 10.57
CA ARG A 94 3.63 -11.97 11.66
C ARG A 94 3.34 -12.65 13.00
N ALA A 95 2.83 -13.89 12.98
CA ALA A 95 2.60 -14.69 14.19
C ALA A 95 3.91 -15.23 14.81
N ALA A 96 5.03 -15.23 14.07
CA ALA A 96 6.31 -15.66 14.61
C ALA A 96 6.79 -14.75 15.76
N THR A 97 7.36 -15.37 16.79
CA THR A 97 7.77 -14.70 18.04
C THR A 97 8.82 -13.61 17.83
N ASP A 98 9.67 -13.74 16.82
CA ASP A 98 10.70 -12.75 16.48
C ASP A 98 10.12 -11.44 15.93
N LEU A 99 8.87 -11.46 15.43
CA LEU A 99 8.20 -10.30 14.84
C LEU A 99 7.23 -9.61 15.79
N GLN A 100 6.68 -10.33 16.77
CA GLN A 100 5.72 -9.80 17.75
C GLN A 100 6.16 -8.47 18.40
N PRO A 101 7.42 -8.30 18.87
CA PRO A 101 7.85 -7.05 19.48
C PRO A 101 7.80 -5.83 18.56
N PHE A 102 7.80 -6.04 17.24
CA PHE A 102 7.79 -4.96 16.24
C PHE A 102 6.37 -4.60 15.78
N LEU A 103 5.37 -5.41 16.11
CA LEU A 103 3.96 -5.12 15.83
C LEU A 103 3.35 -4.20 16.89
N SER A 104 3.88 -4.18 18.12
CA SER A 104 3.44 -3.27 19.20
C SER A 104 4.01 -1.85 19.05
N PRO A 105 3.35 -0.82 19.60
CA PRO A 105 3.83 0.56 19.56
C PRO A 105 5.00 0.85 20.52
N GLU A 106 5.44 -0.12 21.33
CA GLU A 106 6.49 0.08 22.34
C GLU A 106 7.88 0.31 21.75
N LYS A 107 8.11 -0.18 20.53
CA LYS A 107 9.36 0.05 19.79
C LYS A 107 9.24 1.30 18.92
N HIS A 108 10.36 2.00 18.74
CA HIS A 108 10.41 3.18 17.88
C HIS A 108 9.92 2.87 16.45
N MET A 109 9.10 3.76 15.90
CA MET A 109 8.40 3.56 14.61
C MET A 109 9.35 3.20 13.46
N ILE A 110 10.51 3.86 13.38
CA ILE A 110 11.49 3.61 12.31
C ILE A 110 12.00 2.16 12.38
N THR A 111 12.33 1.68 13.58
CA THR A 111 12.80 0.32 13.82
C THR A 111 11.75 -0.71 13.45
N ARG A 112 10.49 -0.46 13.86
CA ARG A 112 9.35 -1.31 13.51
C ARG A 112 9.17 -1.44 12.01
N ARG A 113 9.08 -0.29 11.31
CA ARG A 113 8.92 -0.24 9.85
C ARG A 113 10.03 -0.98 9.13
N LYS A 114 11.29 -0.76 9.52
CA LYS A 114 12.44 -1.43 8.92
C LYS A 114 12.35 -2.96 9.07
N LYS A 115 12.02 -3.44 10.28
CA LYS A 115 11.94 -4.88 10.56
C LYS A 115 10.77 -5.55 9.84
N ILE A 116 9.58 -4.93 9.88
CA ILE A 116 8.38 -5.41 9.18
C ILE A 116 8.63 -5.47 7.67
N ARG A 117 9.21 -4.41 7.10
CA ARG A 117 9.53 -4.35 5.67
C ARG A 117 10.51 -5.44 5.26
N SER A 118 11.60 -5.61 6.01
CA SER A 118 12.57 -6.69 5.74
C SER A 118 11.92 -8.08 5.83
N ALA A 119 10.98 -8.29 6.74
CA ALA A 119 10.26 -9.55 6.85
C ALA A 119 9.30 -9.79 5.66
N LEU A 120 8.63 -8.74 5.17
CA LEU A 120 7.78 -8.79 3.96
C LEU A 120 8.61 -9.06 2.70
N GLU A 121 9.74 -8.37 2.53
CA GLU A 121 10.65 -8.51 1.39
C GLU A 121 11.26 -9.91 1.29
N ALA A 122 11.38 -10.62 2.41
CA ALA A 122 11.87 -11.99 2.47
C ALA A 122 10.79 -13.05 2.14
N LEU A 123 9.51 -12.66 1.99
CA LEU A 123 8.44 -13.60 1.68
C LEU A 123 8.49 -14.02 0.20
N PRO A 124 8.17 -15.29 -0.13
CA PRO A 124 8.19 -15.77 -1.52
C PRO A 124 7.29 -14.98 -2.47
N GLY A 125 6.14 -14.49 -1.98
CA GLY A 125 5.19 -13.70 -2.78
C GLY A 125 5.64 -12.27 -3.08
N TRP A 126 6.71 -11.77 -2.45
CA TRP A 126 7.13 -10.37 -2.56
C TRP A 126 7.46 -9.99 -4.01
N ALA A 127 8.25 -10.80 -4.71
CA ALA A 127 8.66 -10.50 -6.08
C ALA A 127 7.46 -10.44 -7.04
N ALA A 128 6.52 -11.38 -6.91
CA ALA A 128 5.31 -11.41 -7.73
C ALA A 128 4.44 -10.16 -7.51
N TYR A 129 4.28 -9.73 -6.26
CA TYR A 129 3.59 -8.50 -5.90
C TYR A 129 4.26 -7.25 -6.51
N VAL A 130 5.58 -7.10 -6.31
CA VAL A 130 6.32 -5.93 -6.82
C VAL A 130 6.26 -5.86 -8.35
N ASN A 131 6.44 -6.98 -9.04
CA ASN A 131 6.41 -7.04 -10.49
C ASN A 131 5.01 -6.73 -11.04
N SER A 132 3.96 -7.27 -10.40
CA SER A 132 2.57 -7.00 -10.82
C SER A 132 2.21 -5.52 -10.62
N ALA A 133 2.66 -4.90 -9.52
CA ALA A 133 2.43 -3.48 -9.28
C ALA A 133 3.16 -2.61 -10.32
N ALA A 134 4.40 -2.95 -10.66
CA ALA A 134 5.16 -2.26 -11.70
C ALA A 134 4.49 -2.37 -13.08
N ALA A 135 3.95 -3.55 -13.43
CA ALA A 135 3.25 -3.77 -14.69
C ALA A 135 1.99 -2.89 -14.83
N VAL A 136 1.26 -2.67 -13.74
CA VAL A 136 0.08 -1.78 -13.75
C VAL A 136 0.49 -0.34 -14.03
N TYR A 137 1.55 0.17 -13.40
CA TYR A 137 2.03 1.53 -13.66
C TYR A 137 2.69 1.70 -15.04
N ALA A 138 3.24 0.63 -15.62
CA ALA A 138 3.88 0.68 -16.94
C ALA A 138 2.87 0.62 -18.11
N ALA A 139 1.64 0.16 -17.85
CA ALA A 139 0.58 0.06 -18.86
C ALA A 139 -0.22 1.36 -19.05
N ASN A 140 0.11 2.41 -18.29
CA ASN A 140 -0.61 3.68 -18.21
C ASN A 140 0.20 4.87 -18.74
#